data_AF-A0A6F8Y5G6-F1
#
_entry.id   AF-A0A6F8Y5G6-F1
#
_cell.length_a   1.000
_cell.length_b   1.000
_cell.length_c   1.000
_cell.angle_alpha   90.00
_cell.angle_beta   90.00
_cell.angle_gamma   90.00
#
_symmetry.space_group_name_H-M   'P 1'
#
loop_
_entity.id
_entity.type
_entity.pdbx_description
1 polymer ?
#
loop_
_entity_poly.entity_id
_entity_poly.type
_entity_poly.pdbx_seq_one_letter_code
_entity_poly.pdbx_strand_id
1 'polypeptide(L)'
;MPVNHARLVPMLKTMRYAQGASRVDVELDGHLNYHFVTTSPAAAHGRKLMLEAGINAAAIVETADGPRRPVISLRSSPWKAGHATNPWHDEFDLDHGHVRYYGDHKPSTMGLPGATAGNRALLDAWTLHAATDPRGRLQAPPLLIYRSITVNRDGRSLVKGHIEFCGAAIIERLEHVVQRDPESGRSFPNLVLDLAVIDLVDTGDALDMRWIDDRRNPELDAERAARHAPASWRRWIRDGKAAIPRVRRRVVSSRVRPAEDQLPTPGSTEAELLQRLYTYFDGRKHAFEMLAARVSAQILSGSGARYHDGWLTRPGGDGGVDFVGRLDVGTPANNTPLVVLGQAKCITPTSSISPDQVARVVARLRRGWIGVFVTTGVFTKQAQIEVIDDQYPLVLVDGKTLAEQVLRMAAADHNGDLDALLTSVTADYDIAITYRRPNEILLG
;
A
#
# COMPACT_ATOMS: atom_id res chain seq x y z
N MET A 1 36.96 -21.46 9.44
CA MET A 1 36.38 -20.40 8.58
C MET A 1 34.91 -20.30 8.92
N PRO A 2 34.40 -19.20 9.50
CA PRO A 2 32.96 -19.09 9.74
C PRO A 2 32.25 -19.08 8.38
N VAL A 3 31.32 -20.01 8.19
CA VAL A 3 30.57 -20.21 6.96
C VAL A 3 29.74 -18.94 6.69
N ASN A 4 29.92 -18.34 5.51
CA ASN A 4 29.26 -17.09 5.11
C ASN A 4 27.78 -17.34 4.72
N HIS A 5 26.96 -17.71 5.69
CA HIS A 5 25.52 -17.89 5.51
C HIS A 5 24.84 -16.56 5.13
N ALA A 6 23.81 -16.65 4.27
CA ALA A 6 22.99 -15.50 3.90
C ALA A 6 22.34 -14.86 5.14
N ARG A 7 22.32 -13.53 5.20
CA ARG A 7 21.68 -12.79 6.30
C ARG A 7 20.53 -11.96 5.73
N LEU A 8 19.41 -12.63 5.52
CA LEU A 8 18.21 -12.06 4.93
C LEU A 8 17.41 -11.26 5.96
N VAL A 9 17.07 -10.01 5.62
CA VAL A 9 16.15 -9.15 6.37
C VAL A 9 14.86 -8.99 5.57
N PRO A 10 13.77 -9.69 5.93
CA PRO A 10 12.50 -9.55 5.24
C PRO A 10 11.94 -8.13 5.29
N MET A 11 11.23 -7.73 4.24
CA MET A 11 10.36 -6.56 4.27
C MET A 11 9.41 -6.66 5.47
N LEU A 12 9.16 -5.50 6.10
CA LEU A 12 8.32 -5.36 7.28
C LEU A 12 8.78 -6.17 8.49
N LYS A 13 10.04 -6.64 8.52
CA LYS A 13 10.57 -7.36 9.67
C LYS A 13 10.74 -6.41 10.85
N THR A 14 10.05 -6.71 11.94
CA THR A 14 10.30 -6.12 13.26
C THR A 14 11.64 -6.56 13.82
N MET A 15 12.43 -5.59 14.26
CA MET A 15 13.74 -5.77 14.86
C MET A 15 13.88 -4.95 16.14
N ARG A 16 14.72 -5.46 17.04
CA ARG A 16 15.12 -4.76 18.25
C ARG A 16 16.32 -3.85 17.95
N TYR A 17 16.17 -2.57 18.25
CA TYR A 17 17.25 -1.57 18.20
C TYR A 17 17.54 -1.03 19.60
N ALA A 18 18.65 -1.44 20.18
CA ALA A 18 19.14 -0.92 21.46
C ALA A 18 20.54 -0.33 21.28
N GLN A 19 20.71 0.93 21.69
CA GLN A 19 22.03 1.56 21.70
C GLN A 19 22.96 0.75 22.61
N GLY A 20 24.12 0.35 22.08
CA GLY A 20 25.08 -0.45 22.83
C GLY A 20 24.85 -1.96 22.80
N ALA A 21 23.76 -2.47 22.20
CA ALA A 21 23.51 -3.91 22.15
C ALA A 21 24.64 -4.71 21.50
N SER A 22 24.70 -5.98 21.90
CA SER A 22 25.61 -7.01 21.39
C SER A 22 25.52 -7.13 19.87
N ARG A 23 26.61 -7.58 19.26
CA ARG A 23 26.71 -7.84 17.81
C ARG A 23 26.70 -9.32 17.48
N VAL A 24 26.72 -10.18 18.50
CA VAL A 24 26.77 -11.64 18.35
C VAL A 24 25.42 -12.28 18.66
N ASP A 25 24.61 -11.62 19.49
CA ASP A 25 23.29 -12.14 19.86
C ASP A 25 22.32 -11.94 18.70
N VAL A 26 21.83 -13.06 18.14
CA VAL A 26 20.91 -13.07 17.00
C VAL A 26 19.61 -12.34 17.34
N GLU A 27 19.10 -12.58 18.54
CA GLU A 27 17.86 -12.00 19.03
C GLU A 27 18.10 -11.21 20.32
N LEU A 28 17.31 -10.15 20.48
CA LEU A 28 17.25 -9.35 21.70
C LEU A 28 15.78 -9.05 21.97
N ASP A 29 15.32 -9.32 23.20
CA ASP A 29 13.93 -9.08 23.60
C ASP A 29 12.88 -9.80 22.73
N GLY A 30 13.21 -10.97 22.18
CA GLY A 30 12.31 -11.77 21.34
C GLY A 30 12.19 -11.29 19.88
N HIS A 31 13.05 -10.34 19.47
CA HIS A 31 13.11 -9.84 18.10
C HIS A 31 14.53 -9.91 17.55
N LEU A 32 14.66 -9.99 16.23
CA LEU A 32 15.95 -9.97 15.54
C LEU A 32 16.74 -8.71 15.95
N ASN A 33 17.98 -8.90 16.38
CA ASN A 33 18.84 -7.82 16.83
C ASN A 33 19.43 -7.06 15.63
N TYR A 34 19.13 -5.76 15.55
CA TYR A 34 19.63 -4.88 14.50
C TYR A 34 21.17 -4.87 14.41
N HIS A 35 21.86 -4.83 15.55
CA HIS A 35 23.32 -4.76 15.56
C HIS A 35 23.98 -6.08 15.18
N PHE A 36 23.32 -7.22 15.40
CA PHE A 36 23.77 -8.50 14.87
C PHE A 36 23.64 -8.52 13.34
N VAL A 37 22.46 -8.19 12.81
CA VAL A 37 22.20 -8.37 11.37
C VAL A 37 23.00 -7.40 10.49
N THR A 38 23.33 -6.21 11.01
CA THR A 38 24.14 -5.18 10.33
C THR A 38 25.64 -5.30 10.56
N THR A 39 26.09 -6.23 11.40
CA THR A 39 27.51 -6.50 11.63
C THR A 39 27.96 -7.67 10.78
N SER A 40 29.03 -7.47 10.01
CA SER A 40 29.67 -8.58 9.29
C SER A 40 30.36 -9.52 10.29
N PRO A 41 30.15 -10.84 10.21
CA PRO A 41 30.89 -11.82 11.01
C PRO A 41 32.41 -11.72 10.82
N ALA A 42 32.86 -11.36 9.60
CA ALA A 42 34.28 -11.18 9.27
C ALA A 42 34.87 -9.88 9.83
N ALA A 43 34.03 -8.91 10.18
CA ALA A 43 34.42 -7.61 10.73
C ALA A 43 33.73 -7.33 12.07
N ALA A 44 33.71 -8.33 12.97
CA ALA A 44 33.06 -8.23 14.29
C ALA A 44 33.54 -7.00 15.10
N HIS A 45 34.78 -6.55 14.87
CA HIS A 45 35.41 -5.37 15.50
C HIS A 45 35.27 -4.06 14.69
N GLY A 46 34.60 -4.07 13.53
CA GLY A 46 34.38 -2.87 12.71
C GLY A 46 33.47 -1.83 13.39
N ARG A 47 33.28 -0.66 12.78
CA ARG A 47 32.33 0.34 13.32
C ARG A 47 30.89 -0.18 13.23
N LYS A 48 30.06 0.05 14.26
CA LYS A 48 28.62 -0.27 14.19
C LYS A 48 27.95 0.64 13.16
N LEU A 49 26.99 0.11 12.41
CA LEU A 49 26.00 0.97 11.75
C LEU A 49 25.04 1.45 12.83
N MET A 50 24.97 2.77 13.02
CA MET A 50 24.04 3.40 13.96
C MET A 50 22.73 3.71 13.23
N LEU A 51 21.63 3.78 13.99
CA LEU A 51 20.30 4.05 13.47
C LEU A 51 19.54 4.98 14.41
N GLU A 52 20.12 6.16 14.61
CA GLU A 52 19.46 7.26 15.32
C GLU A 52 18.29 7.81 14.50
N ALA A 53 17.45 8.64 15.10
CA ALA A 53 16.33 9.24 14.38
C ALA A 53 16.84 10.14 13.24
N GLY A 54 16.28 9.96 12.04
CA GLY A 54 16.68 10.72 10.84
C GLY A 54 17.62 9.95 9.92
N ILE A 55 18.63 10.64 9.39
CA ILE A 55 19.53 10.16 8.33
C ILE A 55 20.85 9.69 8.95
N ASN A 56 21.21 8.43 8.72
CA ASN A 56 22.42 7.81 9.27
C ASN A 56 23.33 7.36 8.14
N ALA A 57 24.33 8.17 7.80
CA ALA A 57 25.26 7.86 6.74
C ALA A 57 26.46 7.05 7.28
N ALA A 58 26.73 5.88 6.70
CA ALA A 58 27.92 5.11 7.06
C ALA A 58 29.20 5.87 6.68
N ALA A 59 30.28 5.66 7.44
CA ALA A 59 31.59 6.24 7.11
C ALA A 59 32.02 5.84 5.69
N ILE A 60 32.64 6.78 4.98
CA ILE A 60 33.23 6.53 3.66
C ILE A 60 34.37 5.52 3.84
N VAL A 61 34.46 4.59 2.90
CA VAL A 61 35.58 3.64 2.77
C VAL A 61 36.41 4.01 1.55
N GLU A 62 37.72 4.04 1.72
CA GLU A 62 38.66 4.25 0.62
C GLU A 62 38.90 2.90 -0.07
N THR A 63 38.58 2.81 -1.36
CA THR A 63 38.77 1.59 -2.18
C THR A 63 39.62 1.89 -3.40
N ALA A 64 40.08 0.86 -4.10
CA ALA A 64 40.94 0.99 -5.27
C ALA A 64 40.31 1.80 -6.42
N ASP A 65 38.97 1.83 -6.49
CA ASP A 65 38.16 2.55 -7.48
C ASP A 65 37.58 3.89 -6.96
N GLY A 66 38.05 4.36 -5.80
CA GLY A 66 37.71 5.67 -5.24
C GLY A 66 36.96 5.60 -3.90
N PRO A 67 36.69 6.76 -3.25
CA PRO A 67 35.94 6.79 -2.00
C PRO A 67 34.50 6.36 -2.23
N ARG A 68 34.02 5.40 -1.43
CA ARG A 68 32.66 4.87 -1.52
C ARG A 68 31.91 5.04 -0.22
N ARG A 69 30.67 5.54 -0.29
CA ARG A 69 29.73 5.45 0.82
C ARG A 69 29.03 4.08 0.79
N PRO A 70 29.17 3.24 1.83
CA PRO A 70 28.59 1.90 1.77
C PRO A 70 27.07 1.89 1.77
N VAL A 71 26.44 2.70 2.62
CA VAL A 71 24.99 2.71 2.85
C VAL A 71 24.57 4.02 3.54
N ILE A 72 23.33 4.44 3.30
CA ILE A 72 22.64 5.45 4.12
C ILE A 72 21.41 4.77 4.72
N SER A 73 21.24 4.84 6.04
CA SER A 73 20.07 4.29 6.71
C SER A 73 19.15 5.40 7.17
N LEU A 74 17.89 5.35 6.76
CA LEU A 74 16.85 6.31 7.14
C LEU A 74 15.99 5.72 8.24
N ARG A 75 15.78 6.46 9.32
CA ARG A 75 14.85 6.08 10.39
C ARG A 75 13.77 7.15 10.55
N SER A 76 12.55 6.83 10.14
CA SER A 76 11.38 7.66 10.38
C SER A 76 10.67 7.29 11.68
N SER A 77 9.96 8.24 12.25
CA SER A 77 9.09 8.07 13.42
C SER A 77 7.67 8.49 13.05
N PRO A 78 6.85 7.58 12.47
CA PRO A 78 5.54 7.91 11.93
C PRO A 78 4.50 8.32 12.98
N TRP A 79 4.78 8.18 14.28
CA TRP A 79 3.93 8.67 15.39
C TRP A 79 3.63 10.18 15.34
N LYS A 80 4.39 10.94 14.54
CA LYS A 80 4.14 12.36 14.28
C LYS A 80 3.23 12.61 13.07
N ALA A 81 2.96 11.59 12.25
CA ALA A 81 2.01 11.65 11.15
C ALA A 81 0.60 11.39 11.70
N GLY A 82 -0.28 12.39 11.61
CA GLY A 82 -1.66 12.30 12.08
C GLY A 82 -2.05 13.26 13.22
N HIS A 83 -1.09 13.95 13.84
CA HIS A 83 -1.43 15.17 14.58
C HIS A 83 -1.70 16.28 13.57
N ALA A 84 -2.83 16.98 13.71
CA ALA A 84 -3.32 18.06 12.83
C ALA A 84 -2.34 19.25 12.66
N THR A 85 -1.15 19.21 13.26
CA THR A 85 -0.23 20.33 13.41
C THR A 85 0.99 20.30 12.47
N ASN A 86 1.35 19.18 11.81
CA ASN A 86 2.52 19.15 10.91
C ASN A 86 2.20 18.63 9.48
N PRO A 87 2.04 19.53 8.49
CA PRO A 87 1.78 19.13 7.10
C PRO A 87 2.97 18.46 6.42
N TRP A 88 4.17 18.48 7.00
CA TRP A 88 5.36 17.83 6.46
C TRP A 88 5.77 16.64 7.31
N HIS A 89 5.20 15.48 6.99
CA HIS A 89 5.51 14.20 7.58
C HIS A 89 5.95 13.22 6.50
N ASP A 90 6.80 12.26 6.86
CA ASP A 90 7.19 11.22 5.92
C ASP A 90 5.98 10.34 5.56
N GLU A 91 5.81 10.05 4.27
CA GLU A 91 4.72 9.22 3.76
C GLU A 91 5.30 7.88 3.30
N PHE A 92 4.61 6.79 3.67
CA PHE A 92 5.03 5.42 3.38
C PHE A 92 3.93 4.71 2.60
N ASP A 93 4.13 4.54 1.29
CA ASP A 93 3.30 3.73 0.42
C ASP A 93 4.10 2.51 -0.08
N LEU A 94 4.38 1.62 0.86
CA LEU A 94 5.24 0.45 0.61
C LEU A 94 4.59 -0.56 -0.35
N ASP A 95 3.26 -0.53 -0.49
CA ASP A 95 2.51 -1.38 -1.43
C ASP A 95 2.80 -0.99 -2.87
N HIS A 96 2.94 0.31 -3.15
CA HIS A 96 3.38 0.82 -4.45
C HIS A 96 4.89 1.11 -4.50
N GLY A 97 5.65 0.73 -3.46
CA GLY A 97 7.09 0.93 -3.40
C GLY A 97 7.52 2.40 -3.45
N HIS A 98 6.76 3.29 -2.82
CA HIS A 98 7.04 4.73 -2.74
C HIS A 98 7.17 5.18 -1.28
N VAL A 99 8.18 6.02 -1.01
CA VAL A 99 8.32 6.72 0.27
C VAL A 99 8.66 8.18 -0.01
N ARG A 100 7.89 9.11 0.56
CA ARG A 100 8.22 10.54 0.58
C ARG A 100 8.92 10.86 1.89
N TYR A 101 10.17 11.28 1.83
CA TYR A 101 11.02 11.48 3.02
C TYR A 101 11.56 12.90 3.10
N TYR A 102 11.46 13.52 4.28
CA TYR A 102 11.95 14.88 4.52
C TYR A 102 13.35 14.89 5.16
N GLY A 103 14.16 15.87 4.74
CA GLY A 103 15.51 16.06 5.23
C GLY A 103 15.62 16.48 6.69
N ASP A 104 16.85 16.54 7.20
CA ASP A 104 17.14 16.85 8.61
C ASP A 104 17.39 18.35 8.89
N HIS A 105 17.05 19.24 7.96
CA HIS A 105 17.15 20.69 8.19
C HIS A 105 16.11 21.13 9.23
N LYS A 106 16.50 21.98 10.17
CA LYS A 106 15.64 22.47 11.25
C LYS A 106 15.54 24.00 11.20
N PRO A 107 14.53 24.62 11.86
CA PRO A 107 14.44 26.08 11.98
C PRO A 107 15.66 26.75 12.63
N SER A 108 16.39 26.01 13.46
CA SER A 108 17.61 26.46 14.13
C SER A 108 18.88 26.22 13.31
N THR A 109 18.80 25.50 12.19
CA THR A 109 19.95 25.27 11.30
C THR A 109 20.30 26.56 10.57
N MET A 110 21.58 26.93 10.62
CA MET A 110 22.11 28.07 9.87
C MET A 110 22.58 27.62 8.48
N GLY A 111 22.30 28.43 7.46
CA GLY A 111 22.74 28.18 6.07
C GLY A 111 21.70 27.50 5.19
N LEU A 112 22.15 27.01 4.03
CA LEU A 112 21.29 26.37 3.02
C LEU A 112 21.09 24.87 3.30
N PRO A 113 20.07 24.22 2.69
CA PRO A 113 19.96 22.76 2.68
C PRO A 113 21.28 22.09 2.27
N GLY A 114 21.72 21.11 3.07
CA GLY A 114 23.07 20.51 2.96
C GLY A 114 24.07 21.01 4.00
N ALA A 115 23.72 21.98 4.85
CA ALA A 115 24.53 22.36 6.01
C ALA A 115 24.54 21.26 7.11
N THR A 116 23.45 20.50 7.23
CA THR A 116 23.36 19.33 8.10
C THR A 116 24.04 18.12 7.48
N ALA A 117 24.60 17.25 8.31
CA ALA A 117 25.30 16.04 7.85
C ALA A 117 24.36 15.08 7.08
N GLY A 118 23.09 14.97 7.47
CA GLY A 118 22.10 14.14 6.79
C GLY A 118 21.79 14.65 5.39
N ASN A 119 21.34 15.89 5.26
CA ASN A 119 21.07 16.49 3.96
C ASN A 119 22.31 16.55 3.07
N ARG A 120 23.51 16.77 3.62
CA ARG A 120 24.76 16.64 2.85
C ARG A 120 24.90 15.25 2.25
N ALA A 121 24.74 14.21 3.06
CA ALA A 121 24.84 12.83 2.57
C ALA A 121 23.75 12.48 1.54
N LEU A 122 22.55 13.04 1.64
CA LEU A 122 21.48 12.87 0.66
C LEU A 122 21.78 13.56 -0.67
N LEU A 123 22.35 14.78 -0.63
CA LEU A 123 22.80 15.49 -1.84
C LEU A 123 23.94 14.74 -2.53
N ASP A 124 24.93 14.24 -1.77
CA ASP A 124 26.03 13.43 -2.30
C ASP A 124 25.53 12.10 -2.89
N ALA A 125 24.52 11.48 -2.26
CA ALA A 125 23.89 10.29 -2.82
C ALA A 125 23.11 10.61 -4.10
N TRP A 126 22.39 11.72 -4.15
CA TRP A 126 21.61 12.13 -5.32
C TRP A 126 22.47 12.26 -6.58
N THR A 127 23.70 12.78 -6.49
CA THR A 127 24.58 12.87 -7.67
C THR A 127 24.89 11.50 -8.28
N LEU A 128 24.95 10.45 -7.46
CA LEU A 128 25.19 9.08 -7.90
C LEU A 128 23.91 8.38 -8.34
N HIS A 129 22.79 8.61 -7.65
CA HIS A 129 21.48 8.06 -8.02
C HIS A 129 20.92 8.66 -9.31
N ALA A 130 21.25 9.92 -9.60
CA ALA A 130 20.88 10.62 -10.83
C ALA A 130 21.90 10.45 -11.96
N ALA A 131 23.02 9.73 -11.74
CA ALA A 131 24.08 9.57 -12.72
C ALA A 131 23.57 8.93 -14.02
N THR A 132 24.02 9.48 -15.16
CA THR A 132 23.61 9.02 -16.49
C THR A 132 24.34 7.76 -16.93
N ASP A 133 25.51 7.47 -16.37
CA ASP A 133 26.30 6.29 -16.68
C ASP A 133 26.23 5.20 -15.58
N PRO A 134 26.42 3.92 -15.94
CA PRO A 134 26.41 2.82 -14.97
C PRO A 134 27.50 2.90 -13.91
N ARG A 135 28.67 3.51 -14.18
CA ARG A 135 29.79 3.55 -13.22
C ARG A 135 29.45 4.47 -12.05
N GLY A 136 28.85 5.63 -12.31
CA GLY A 136 28.32 6.52 -11.27
C GLY A 136 27.25 5.84 -10.42
N ARG A 137 26.31 5.12 -11.04
CA ARG A 137 25.25 4.38 -10.33
C ARG A 137 25.79 3.21 -9.50
N LEU A 138 26.84 2.55 -9.95
CA LEU A 138 27.49 1.46 -9.22
C LEU A 138 28.05 1.93 -7.86
N GLN A 139 28.53 3.17 -7.81
CA GLN A 139 29.02 3.80 -6.57
C GLN A 139 27.89 4.26 -5.64
N ALA A 140 26.65 4.40 -6.14
CA ALA A 140 25.53 4.93 -5.36
C ALA A 140 25.27 4.12 -4.07
N PRO A 141 25.19 4.77 -2.90
CA PRO A 141 24.84 4.08 -1.66
C PRO A 141 23.36 3.69 -1.70
N PRO A 142 22.99 2.44 -1.37
CA PRO A 142 21.60 2.11 -1.11
C PRO A 142 21.07 2.89 0.10
N LEU A 143 19.80 3.31 0.01
CA LEU A 143 19.07 3.89 1.12
C LEU A 143 18.28 2.77 1.80
N LEU A 144 18.68 2.33 2.99
CA LEU A 144 17.92 1.37 3.79
C LEU A 144 16.93 2.11 4.66
N ILE A 145 15.64 1.81 4.49
CA ILE A 145 14.56 2.54 5.16
C ILE A 145 14.08 1.74 6.36
N TYR A 146 13.88 2.43 7.48
CA TYR A 146 13.32 1.88 8.70
C TYR A 146 12.28 2.85 9.27
N ARG A 147 11.26 2.31 9.94
CA ARG A 147 10.34 3.12 10.75
C ARG A 147 10.26 2.61 12.18
N SER A 148 10.17 3.50 13.15
CA SER A 148 9.94 3.12 14.54
C SER A 148 8.51 2.64 14.74
N ILE A 149 8.37 1.44 15.31
CA ILE A 149 7.07 0.78 15.56
C ILE A 149 6.84 0.56 17.06
N THR A 150 5.57 0.47 17.46
CA THR A 150 5.16 0.10 18.81
C THR A 150 4.85 -1.39 18.79
N VAL A 151 5.44 -2.13 19.72
CA VAL A 151 5.17 -3.56 19.89
C VAL A 151 4.48 -3.79 21.22
N ASN A 152 3.54 -4.74 21.26
CA ASN A 152 2.91 -5.16 22.50
C ASN A 152 3.62 -6.41 23.02
N ARG A 153 4.09 -6.37 24.26
CA ARG A 153 4.75 -7.49 24.94
C ARG A 153 4.28 -7.57 26.38
N ASP A 154 3.86 -8.76 26.82
CA ASP A 154 3.39 -9.01 28.19
C ASP A 154 2.32 -8.01 28.67
N GLY A 155 1.38 -7.67 27.78
CA GLY A 155 0.31 -6.70 28.06
C GLY A 155 0.74 -5.23 28.11
N ARG A 156 2.00 -4.91 27.78
CA ARG A 156 2.53 -3.53 27.75
C ARG A 156 2.87 -3.10 26.32
N SER A 157 2.50 -1.87 25.97
CA SER A 157 2.89 -1.24 24.70
C SER A 157 4.27 -0.59 24.82
N LEU A 158 5.24 -1.11 24.08
CA LEU A 158 6.61 -0.61 24.02
C LEU A 158 6.76 0.31 22.81
N VAL A 159 6.64 1.63 23.04
CA VAL A 159 6.68 2.68 22.00
C VAL A 159 8.09 3.00 21.49
N LYS A 160 9.14 2.46 22.12
CA LYS A 160 10.54 2.71 21.78
C LYS A 160 11.31 1.40 21.70
N GLY A 161 12.47 1.45 21.04
CA GLY A 161 13.41 0.33 20.96
C GLY A 161 13.12 -0.69 19.86
N HIS A 162 12.04 -0.52 19.10
CA HIS A 162 11.67 -1.39 17.99
C HIS A 162 11.59 -0.60 16.68
N ILE A 163 12.06 -1.24 15.63
CA ILE A 163 12.07 -0.71 14.27
C ILE A 163 11.55 -1.79 13.33
N GLU A 164 11.00 -1.35 12.21
CA GLU A 164 10.57 -2.21 11.12
C GLU A 164 11.40 -1.88 9.88
N PHE A 165 11.88 -2.90 9.16
CA PHE A 165 12.58 -2.70 7.89
C PHE A 165 11.59 -2.43 6.74
N CYS A 166 11.76 -1.31 6.06
CA CYS A 166 10.90 -0.86 4.97
C CYS A 166 11.55 -0.98 3.58
N GLY A 167 12.69 -1.68 3.48
CA GLY A 167 13.34 -1.99 2.20
C GLY A 167 14.55 -1.14 1.86
N ALA A 168 15.11 -1.42 0.69
CA ALA A 168 16.18 -0.62 0.08
C ALA A 168 15.57 0.27 -1.02
N ALA A 169 16.05 1.50 -1.17
CA ALA A 169 15.46 2.46 -2.09
C ALA A 169 16.48 3.22 -2.94
N ILE A 170 15.98 3.65 -4.10
CA ILE A 170 16.63 4.56 -5.04
C ILE A 170 16.03 5.96 -4.84
N ILE A 171 16.86 7.01 -4.89
CA ILE A 171 16.37 8.39 -4.94
C ILE A 171 15.88 8.66 -6.36
N GLU A 172 14.55 8.73 -6.53
CA GLU A 172 13.93 9.02 -7.83
C GLU A 172 13.89 10.53 -8.09
N ARG A 173 13.57 11.29 -7.03
CA ARG A 173 13.47 12.76 -7.08
C ARG A 173 13.99 13.36 -5.78
N LEU A 174 14.61 14.53 -5.88
CA LEU A 174 15.04 15.37 -4.77
C LEU A 174 14.61 16.80 -5.08
N GLU A 175 13.86 17.42 -4.17
CA GLU A 175 13.34 18.78 -4.31
C GLU A 175 13.75 19.63 -3.10
N HIS A 176 13.92 20.92 -3.32
CA HIS A 176 14.07 21.90 -2.25
C HIS A 176 12.68 22.42 -1.87
N VAL A 177 12.36 22.40 -0.58
CA VAL A 177 11.07 22.85 -0.05
C VAL A 177 11.26 23.89 1.04
N VAL A 178 10.23 24.67 1.32
CA VAL A 178 10.15 25.55 2.49
C VAL A 178 9.11 24.98 3.43
N GLN A 179 9.53 24.71 4.65
CA GLN A 179 8.69 24.24 5.75
C GLN A 179 8.48 25.40 6.73
N ARG A 180 7.44 25.33 7.56
CA ARG A 180 7.09 26.36 8.56
C ARG A 180 6.78 25.72 9.91
N ASP A 181 7.72 25.74 10.82
CA ASP A 181 7.52 25.14 12.13
C ASP A 181 6.25 25.70 12.82
N PRO A 182 5.23 24.87 13.13
CA PRO A 182 3.97 25.34 13.66
C PRO A 182 4.11 25.91 15.08
N GLU A 183 5.11 25.45 15.85
CA GLU A 183 5.35 25.90 17.21
C GLU A 183 6.02 27.28 17.24
N SER A 184 7.12 27.48 16.49
CA SER A 184 7.79 28.78 16.43
C SER A 184 7.24 29.74 15.37
N GLY A 185 6.42 29.26 14.45
CA GLY A 185 5.90 30.01 13.30
C GLY A 185 6.95 30.31 12.21
N ARG A 186 8.20 29.89 12.39
CA ARG A 186 9.34 30.23 11.51
C ARG A 186 9.39 29.34 10.28
N SER A 187 9.60 29.96 9.12
CA SER A 187 9.89 29.23 7.89
C SER A 187 11.38 28.89 7.77
N PHE A 188 11.68 27.71 7.22
CA PHE A 188 13.04 27.22 7.01
C PHE A 188 13.09 26.34 5.76
N PRO A 189 14.19 26.32 5.00
CA PRO A 189 14.34 25.47 3.84
C PRO A 189 14.65 24.03 4.26
N ASN A 190 14.27 23.04 3.47
CA ASN A 190 14.64 21.65 3.66
C ASN A 190 14.66 20.89 2.33
N LEU A 191 15.04 19.61 2.37
CA LEU A 191 14.94 18.69 1.25
C LEU A 191 13.70 17.81 1.42
N VAL A 192 13.08 17.43 0.30
CA VAL A 192 12.13 16.32 0.23
C VAL A 192 12.56 15.38 -0.88
N LEU A 193 12.47 14.08 -0.62
CA LEU A 193 12.87 13.03 -1.53
C LEU A 193 11.67 12.14 -1.83
N ASP A 194 11.53 11.75 -3.09
CA ASP A 194 10.71 10.61 -3.45
C ASP A 194 11.63 9.42 -3.70
N LEU A 195 11.39 8.38 -2.92
CA LEU A 195 12.19 7.18 -2.88
C LEU A 195 11.43 6.04 -3.55
N ALA A 196 12.08 5.37 -4.48
CA ALA A 196 11.59 4.15 -5.08
C ALA A 196 12.13 2.95 -4.31
N VAL A 197 11.29 2.35 -3.47
CA VAL A 197 11.60 1.09 -2.77
C VAL A 197 11.67 0.00 -3.82
N ILE A 198 12.80 -0.69 -3.89
CA ILE A 198 13.05 -1.70 -4.92
C ILE A 198 12.38 -3.02 -4.58
N ASP A 199 12.00 -3.76 -5.62
CA ASP A 199 11.50 -5.12 -5.52
C ASP A 199 12.62 -6.08 -5.07
N LEU A 200 12.30 -6.92 -4.09
CA LEU A 200 13.19 -7.92 -3.49
C LEU A 200 12.65 -9.35 -3.70
N VAL A 201 11.74 -9.55 -4.67
CA VAL A 201 11.12 -10.85 -4.93
C VAL A 201 12.15 -11.95 -5.25
N ASP A 202 13.27 -11.61 -5.89
CA ASP A 202 14.34 -12.56 -6.24
C ASP A 202 15.04 -13.17 -5.01
N THR A 203 14.88 -12.53 -3.86
CA THR A 203 15.40 -12.97 -2.56
C THR A 203 14.28 -13.25 -1.55
N GLY A 204 13.04 -13.47 -2.03
CA GLY A 204 11.90 -13.81 -1.17
C GLY A 204 11.33 -12.64 -0.38
N ASP A 205 11.30 -11.44 -0.99
CA ASP A 205 10.93 -10.16 -0.34
C ASP A 205 11.83 -9.81 0.86
N ALA A 206 13.12 -10.13 0.77
CA ALA A 206 14.10 -9.92 1.84
C ALA A 206 15.45 -9.41 1.32
N LEU A 207 16.14 -8.55 2.06
CA LEU A 207 17.45 -8.03 1.67
C LEU A 207 18.58 -8.89 2.26
N ASP A 208 19.55 -9.33 1.45
CA ASP A 208 20.77 -9.97 1.97
C ASP A 208 21.80 -8.95 2.45
N MET A 209 22.01 -8.89 3.76
CA MET A 209 22.93 -7.95 4.40
C MET A 209 24.41 -8.17 4.05
N ARG A 210 24.76 -9.32 3.45
CA ARG A 210 26.09 -9.51 2.85
C ARG A 210 26.40 -8.49 1.76
N TRP A 211 25.37 -7.92 1.11
CA TRP A 211 25.56 -6.79 0.19
C TRP A 211 26.16 -5.58 0.90
N ILE A 212 25.67 -5.25 2.09
CA ILE A 212 26.18 -4.12 2.87
C ILE A 212 27.57 -4.46 3.43
N ASP A 213 27.83 -5.71 3.80
CA ASP A 213 29.17 -6.16 4.17
C ASP A 213 30.19 -5.90 3.04
N ASP A 214 29.86 -6.33 1.83
CA ASP A 214 30.75 -6.17 0.69
C ASP A 214 30.98 -4.70 0.34
N ARG A 215 29.91 -3.87 0.38
CA ARG A 215 30.04 -2.42 0.17
C ARG A 215 30.91 -1.72 1.21
N ARG A 216 31.00 -2.27 2.42
CA ARG A 216 31.86 -1.79 3.51
C ARG A 216 33.28 -2.32 3.46
N ASN A 217 33.58 -3.30 2.62
CA ASN A 217 34.91 -3.88 2.52
C ASN A 217 35.81 -2.98 1.64
N PRO A 218 36.89 -2.38 2.19
CA PRO A 218 37.81 -1.54 1.41
C PRO A 218 38.60 -2.31 0.35
N GLU A 219 38.72 -3.63 0.49
CA GLU A 219 39.43 -4.51 -0.46
C GLU A 219 38.60 -4.84 -1.71
N LEU A 220 37.30 -4.51 -1.72
CA LEU A 220 36.41 -4.75 -2.84
C LEU A 220 36.18 -3.48 -3.65
N ASP A 221 36.37 -3.57 -4.96
CA ASP A 221 35.85 -2.60 -5.91
C ASP A 221 34.31 -2.61 -5.91
N ALA A 222 33.69 -1.59 -6.53
CA ALA A 222 32.23 -1.45 -6.49
C ALA A 222 31.47 -2.56 -7.22
N GLU A 223 32.08 -3.22 -8.20
CA GLU A 223 31.46 -4.34 -8.93
C GLU A 223 31.38 -5.59 -8.06
N ARG A 224 32.49 -5.98 -7.44
CA ARG A 224 32.53 -7.07 -6.46
C ARG A 224 31.66 -6.76 -5.26
N ALA A 225 31.60 -5.49 -4.86
CA ALA A 225 30.74 -5.03 -3.79
C ALA A 225 29.23 -5.14 -4.08
N ALA A 226 28.84 -5.36 -5.34
CA ALA A 226 27.46 -5.52 -5.77
C ALA A 226 27.03 -6.98 -5.99
N ARG A 227 27.91 -7.97 -5.72
CA ARG A 227 27.62 -9.39 -6.00
C ARG A 227 26.39 -9.95 -5.26
N HIS A 228 26.10 -9.42 -4.07
CA HIS A 228 24.93 -9.77 -3.26
C HIS A 228 23.79 -8.75 -3.38
N ALA A 229 23.90 -7.76 -4.26
CA ALA A 229 22.84 -6.79 -4.50
C ALA A 229 21.64 -7.46 -5.18
N PRO A 230 20.39 -7.07 -4.81
CA PRO A 230 19.18 -7.57 -5.46
C PRO A 230 19.23 -7.40 -6.98
N ALA A 231 18.59 -8.31 -7.73
CA ALA A 231 18.52 -8.22 -9.18
C ALA A 231 17.94 -6.87 -9.65
N SER A 232 16.93 -6.36 -8.93
CA SER A 232 16.33 -5.03 -9.12
C SER A 232 17.35 -3.89 -9.03
N TRP A 233 18.25 -3.93 -8.05
CA TRP A 233 19.31 -2.92 -7.90
C TRP A 233 20.34 -3.01 -9.04
N ARG A 234 20.81 -4.21 -9.36
CA ARG A 234 21.75 -4.45 -10.47
C ARG A 234 21.16 -4.03 -11.82
N ARG A 235 19.86 -4.26 -12.01
CA ARG A 235 19.13 -3.79 -13.18
C ARG A 235 19.10 -2.26 -13.26
N TRP A 236 18.82 -1.58 -12.15
CA TRP A 236 18.87 -0.12 -12.11
C TRP A 236 20.27 0.44 -12.39
N ILE A 237 21.35 -0.19 -11.89
CA ILE A 237 22.72 0.20 -12.23
C ILE A 237 22.92 0.17 -13.75
N ARG A 238 22.47 -0.90 -14.43
CA ARG A 238 22.61 -1.04 -15.89
C ARG A 238 21.73 -0.07 -16.66
N ASP A 239 20.44 -0.04 -16.36
CA ASP A 239 19.39 0.58 -17.19
C ASP A 239 19.03 2.02 -16.76
N GLY A 240 19.48 2.46 -15.58
CA GLY A 240 19.27 3.81 -15.06
C GLY A 240 17.81 4.15 -14.73
N LYS A 241 17.43 5.42 -14.89
CA LYS A 241 16.10 5.94 -14.52
C LYS A 241 14.94 5.21 -15.21
N ALA A 242 15.12 4.78 -16.46
CA ALA A 242 14.10 4.03 -17.20
C ALA A 242 13.74 2.68 -16.56
N ALA A 243 14.62 2.14 -15.70
CA ALA A 243 14.37 0.90 -14.97
C ALA A 243 13.41 1.08 -13.79
N ILE A 244 13.33 2.29 -13.22
CA ILE A 244 12.67 2.57 -11.93
C ILE A 244 11.24 1.98 -11.86
N PRO A 245 10.35 2.19 -12.85
CA PRO A 245 9.01 1.60 -12.81
C PRO A 245 8.97 0.08 -12.74
N ARG A 246 10.00 -0.59 -13.28
CA ARG A 246 10.09 -2.07 -13.37
C ARG A 246 10.84 -2.71 -12.21
N VAL A 247 11.67 -1.95 -11.50
CA VAL A 247 12.44 -2.43 -10.35
C VAL A 247 11.80 -2.02 -9.02
N ARG A 248 10.71 -1.24 -9.07
CA ARG A 248 9.96 -0.79 -7.90
C ARG A 248 9.13 -1.94 -7.32
N ARG A 249 9.13 -2.04 -5.99
CA ARG A 249 8.29 -2.98 -5.26
C ARG A 249 6.81 -2.74 -5.58
N ARG A 250 6.08 -3.81 -5.86
CA ARG A 250 4.63 -3.81 -5.98
C ARG A 250 4.06 -4.97 -5.19
N VAL A 251 3.23 -4.66 -4.20
CA VAL A 251 2.48 -5.68 -3.45
C VAL A 251 1.06 -5.66 -3.94
N VAL A 252 0.79 -6.43 -4.99
CA VAL A 252 -0.59 -6.67 -5.42
C VAL A 252 -1.33 -7.53 -4.39
N SER A 253 -0.61 -8.36 -3.63
CA SER A 253 -1.19 -9.34 -2.71
C SER A 253 -1.84 -8.78 -1.44
N SER A 254 -1.56 -7.54 -1.02
CA SER A 254 -2.17 -6.98 0.20
C SER A 254 -3.65 -6.59 -0.01
N ARG A 255 -4.04 -6.34 -1.27
CA ARG A 255 -5.40 -5.95 -1.66
C ARG A 255 -6.20 -7.08 -2.32
N VAL A 256 -5.54 -8.17 -2.72
CA VAL A 256 -6.20 -9.33 -3.32
C VAL A 256 -6.60 -10.31 -2.23
N ARG A 257 -7.91 -10.49 -2.05
CA ARG A 257 -8.48 -11.42 -1.07
C ARG A 257 -8.58 -12.83 -1.66
N PRO A 258 -8.06 -13.88 -1.00
CA PRO A 258 -8.33 -15.26 -1.39
C PRO A 258 -9.84 -15.58 -1.27
N ALA A 259 -10.30 -16.65 -1.92
CA ALA A 259 -11.72 -17.01 -1.93
C ALA A 259 -12.28 -17.24 -0.50
N GLU A 260 -11.45 -17.78 0.40
CA GLU A 260 -11.80 -17.99 1.81
C GLU A 260 -12.07 -16.69 2.58
N ASP A 261 -11.39 -15.60 2.24
CA ASP A 261 -11.59 -14.28 2.87
C ASP A 261 -12.78 -13.51 2.28
N GLN A 262 -13.22 -13.90 1.08
CA GLN A 262 -14.38 -13.34 0.38
C GLN A 262 -15.69 -14.05 0.74
N LEU A 263 -15.61 -15.14 1.51
CA LEU A 263 -16.76 -15.88 2.02
C LEU A 263 -16.85 -15.73 3.54
N PRO A 264 -18.06 -15.77 4.12
CA PRO A 264 -18.20 -15.84 5.56
C PRO A 264 -17.62 -17.13 6.12
N THR A 265 -17.21 -17.08 7.39
CA THR A 265 -16.69 -18.26 8.10
C THR A 265 -17.75 -19.38 8.08
N PRO A 266 -17.41 -20.62 7.71
CA PRO A 266 -18.36 -21.73 7.71
C PRO A 266 -19.05 -21.90 9.09
N GLY A 267 -20.38 -22.02 9.08
CA GLY A 267 -21.19 -22.14 10.30
C GLY A 267 -21.46 -20.82 11.04
N SER A 268 -21.03 -19.68 10.50
CA SER A 268 -21.45 -18.36 11.00
C SER A 268 -22.87 -18.01 10.55
N THR A 269 -23.50 -17.05 11.26
CA THR A 269 -24.80 -16.49 10.87
C THR A 269 -24.75 -15.89 9.46
N GLU A 270 -23.64 -15.26 9.09
CA GLU A 270 -23.40 -14.72 7.76
C GLU A 270 -23.33 -15.82 6.69
N ALA A 271 -22.74 -16.99 7.00
CA ALA A 271 -22.69 -18.11 6.06
C ALA A 271 -24.08 -18.71 5.81
N GLU A 272 -24.87 -18.90 6.87
CA GLU A 272 -26.25 -19.36 6.78
C GLU A 272 -27.11 -18.37 5.98
N LEU A 273 -26.95 -17.07 6.26
CA LEU A 273 -27.60 -16.00 5.52
C LEU A 273 -27.21 -16.02 4.04
N LEU A 274 -25.92 -16.09 3.71
CA LEU A 274 -25.47 -16.08 2.33
C LEU A 274 -26.06 -17.24 1.53
N GLN A 275 -26.10 -18.43 2.14
CA GLN A 275 -26.73 -19.60 1.53
C GLN A 275 -28.23 -19.40 1.33
N ARG A 276 -28.92 -18.80 2.30
CA ARG A 276 -30.34 -18.45 2.20
C ARG A 276 -30.60 -17.42 1.10
N LEU A 277 -29.77 -16.38 0.99
CA LEU A 277 -29.84 -15.37 -0.07
C LEU A 277 -29.68 -16.03 -1.44
N TYR A 278 -28.65 -16.87 -1.62
CA TYR A 278 -28.47 -17.62 -2.86
C TYR A 278 -29.71 -18.44 -3.22
N THR A 279 -30.21 -19.27 -2.30
CA THR A 279 -31.38 -20.12 -2.55
C THR A 279 -32.66 -19.30 -2.85
N TYR A 280 -32.84 -18.18 -2.15
CA TYR A 280 -34.01 -17.32 -2.33
C TYR A 280 -34.01 -16.61 -3.70
N PHE A 281 -32.83 -16.16 -4.14
CA PHE A 281 -32.66 -15.43 -5.40
C PHE A 281 -32.32 -16.31 -6.60
N ASP A 282 -32.05 -17.60 -6.40
CA ASP A 282 -31.90 -18.54 -7.50
C ASP A 282 -33.21 -18.62 -8.29
N GLY A 283 -33.12 -18.45 -9.61
CA GLY A 283 -34.28 -18.27 -10.48
C GLY A 283 -35.00 -16.90 -10.39
N ARG A 284 -34.60 -16.00 -9.47
CA ARG A 284 -35.18 -14.65 -9.28
C ARG A 284 -34.14 -13.54 -9.49
N LYS A 285 -33.45 -13.59 -10.63
CA LYS A 285 -32.31 -12.70 -10.94
C LYS A 285 -32.63 -11.22 -10.72
N HIS A 286 -33.79 -10.76 -11.19
CA HIS A 286 -34.13 -9.35 -11.10
C HIS A 286 -34.45 -8.86 -9.68
N ALA A 287 -35.00 -9.72 -8.83
CA ALA A 287 -35.16 -9.38 -7.41
C ALA A 287 -33.79 -9.24 -6.72
N PHE A 288 -32.78 -9.99 -7.16
CA PHE A 288 -31.41 -9.85 -6.67
C PHE A 288 -30.77 -8.54 -7.11
N GLU A 289 -31.05 -8.06 -8.32
CA GLU A 289 -30.58 -6.77 -8.82
C GLU A 289 -31.05 -5.62 -7.91
N MET A 290 -32.28 -5.69 -7.39
CA MET A 290 -32.80 -4.72 -6.42
C MET A 290 -32.05 -4.78 -5.09
N LEU A 291 -31.81 -5.99 -4.56
CA LEU A 291 -31.01 -6.16 -3.35
C LEU A 291 -29.61 -5.57 -3.53
N ALA A 292 -28.97 -5.87 -4.66
CA ALA A 292 -27.65 -5.38 -5.01
C ALA A 292 -27.60 -3.85 -5.11
N ALA A 293 -28.64 -3.22 -5.67
CA ALA A 293 -28.76 -1.76 -5.71
C ALA A 293 -28.80 -1.15 -4.30
N ARG A 294 -29.63 -1.69 -3.40
CA ARG A 294 -29.72 -1.20 -2.00
C ARG A 294 -28.44 -1.41 -1.20
N VAL A 295 -27.82 -2.59 -1.35
CA VAL A 295 -26.52 -2.88 -0.71
C VAL A 295 -25.45 -1.92 -1.21
N SER A 296 -25.43 -1.61 -2.50
CA SER A 296 -24.50 -0.64 -3.08
C SER A 296 -24.74 0.77 -2.54
N ALA A 297 -26.00 1.19 -2.43
CA ALA A 297 -26.39 2.46 -1.82
C ALA A 297 -25.89 2.58 -0.38
N GLN A 298 -26.07 1.52 0.43
CA GLN A 298 -25.58 1.49 1.82
C GLN A 298 -24.05 1.60 1.90
N ILE A 299 -23.32 0.81 1.10
CA ILE A 299 -21.85 0.82 1.08
C ILE A 299 -21.32 2.21 0.70
N LEU A 300 -21.87 2.80 -0.37
CA LEU A 300 -21.39 4.08 -0.89
C LEU A 300 -21.76 5.25 0.03
N SER A 301 -22.92 5.20 0.68
CA SER A 301 -23.36 6.21 1.66
C SER A 301 -22.56 6.17 2.97
N GLY A 302 -22.06 4.99 3.38
CA GLY A 302 -21.30 4.82 4.61
C GLY A 302 -19.96 5.58 4.66
N SER A 303 -19.49 6.09 3.52
CA SER A 303 -18.26 6.87 3.38
C SER A 303 -18.43 8.37 3.64
N GLY A 304 -19.63 8.83 3.98
CA GLY A 304 -19.96 10.26 4.16
C GLY A 304 -20.30 10.99 2.87
N ALA A 305 -20.23 10.31 1.72
CA ALA A 305 -20.74 10.79 0.45
C ALA A 305 -22.28 10.61 0.38
N ARG A 306 -22.95 11.46 -0.39
CA ARG A 306 -24.41 11.37 -0.56
C ARG A 306 -24.73 10.51 -1.78
N TYR A 307 -25.33 9.35 -1.55
CA TYR A 307 -25.83 8.51 -2.62
C TYR A 307 -27.29 8.85 -2.94
N HIS A 308 -27.64 8.75 -4.22
CA HIS A 308 -29.00 8.89 -4.73
C HIS A 308 -29.36 7.64 -5.51
N ASP A 309 -30.45 6.99 -5.09
CA ASP A 309 -31.01 5.86 -5.81
C ASP A 309 -31.52 6.29 -7.18
N GLY A 310 -31.21 5.49 -8.20
CA GLY A 310 -31.70 5.68 -9.56
C GLY A 310 -32.78 4.66 -9.89
N TRP A 311 -32.44 3.69 -10.73
CA TRP A 311 -33.38 2.72 -11.26
C TRP A 311 -32.69 1.40 -11.63
N LEU A 312 -33.50 0.36 -11.82
CA LEU A 312 -33.08 -0.89 -12.45
C LEU A 312 -33.23 -0.81 -13.97
N THR A 313 -32.32 -1.45 -14.69
CA THR A 313 -32.35 -1.55 -16.15
C THR A 313 -33.15 -2.75 -16.64
N ARG A 314 -33.58 -2.71 -17.89
CA ARG A 314 -34.46 -3.74 -18.48
C ARG A 314 -33.72 -5.07 -18.69
N PRO A 315 -34.38 -6.23 -18.46
CA PRO A 315 -33.84 -7.54 -18.83
C PRO A 315 -33.47 -7.60 -20.32
N GLY A 316 -32.23 -7.98 -20.63
CA GLY A 316 -31.76 -8.22 -22.00
C GLY A 316 -31.43 -6.99 -22.85
N GLY A 317 -31.63 -5.76 -22.35
CA GLY A 317 -31.41 -4.52 -23.13
C GLY A 317 -29.99 -3.96 -23.06
N ASP A 318 -29.43 -3.86 -21.85
CA ASP A 318 -28.16 -3.12 -21.63
C ASP A 318 -26.94 -4.01 -21.43
N GLY A 319 -27.07 -5.34 -21.53
CA GLY A 319 -25.95 -6.25 -21.77
C GLY A 319 -24.81 -6.21 -20.75
N GLY A 320 -25.06 -5.92 -19.48
CA GLY A 320 -24.05 -5.92 -18.42
C GLY A 320 -24.09 -4.71 -17.47
N VAL A 321 -25.25 -4.08 -17.33
CA VAL A 321 -25.60 -3.13 -16.27
C VAL A 321 -26.99 -3.57 -15.84
N ASP A 322 -27.21 -3.63 -14.53
CA ASP A 322 -28.48 -4.06 -13.93
C ASP A 322 -29.16 -2.92 -13.14
N PHE A 323 -28.38 -1.98 -12.62
CA PHE A 323 -28.91 -0.79 -11.94
C PHE A 323 -28.04 0.44 -12.14
N VAL A 324 -28.64 1.61 -11.93
CA VAL A 324 -28.00 2.92 -12.01
C VAL A 324 -28.26 3.69 -10.71
N GLY A 325 -27.25 4.40 -10.24
CA GLY A 325 -27.37 5.38 -9.15
C GLY A 325 -26.45 6.58 -9.35
N ARG A 326 -26.39 7.45 -8.35
CA ARG A 326 -25.51 8.62 -8.34
C ARG A 326 -24.83 8.79 -7.00
N LEU A 327 -23.57 9.16 -7.03
CA LEU A 327 -22.78 9.51 -5.86
C LEU A 327 -22.30 10.96 -5.96
N ASP A 328 -22.72 11.81 -5.03
CA ASP A 328 -22.27 13.20 -4.97
C ASP A 328 -21.02 13.29 -4.09
N VAL A 329 -19.88 13.62 -4.71
CA VAL A 329 -18.60 13.77 -4.01
C VAL A 329 -18.34 15.26 -3.73
N GLY A 330 -18.10 15.60 -2.47
CA GLY A 330 -17.83 16.97 -2.03
C GLY A 330 -18.77 17.44 -0.93
N THR A 331 -19.02 18.75 -0.87
CA THR A 331 -19.94 19.37 0.10
C THR A 331 -21.29 19.67 -0.57
N PRO A 332 -22.40 19.84 0.17
CA PRO A 332 -23.70 20.12 -0.42
C PRO A 332 -23.74 21.33 -1.36
N ALA A 333 -22.90 22.35 -1.12
CA ALA A 333 -22.79 23.54 -1.97
C ALA A 333 -21.75 23.41 -3.10
N ASN A 334 -20.81 22.48 -2.98
CA ASN A 334 -19.73 22.24 -3.94
C ASN A 334 -19.52 20.73 -4.08
N ASN A 335 -20.36 20.09 -4.89
CA ASN A 335 -20.26 18.66 -5.18
C ASN A 335 -20.01 18.40 -6.67
N THR A 336 -19.56 17.19 -6.96
CA THR A 336 -19.49 16.65 -8.32
C THR A 336 -20.28 15.34 -8.34
N PRO A 337 -21.36 15.27 -9.14
CA PRO A 337 -22.14 14.04 -9.25
C PRO A 337 -21.42 13.02 -10.13
N LEU A 338 -21.23 11.83 -9.60
CA LEU A 338 -20.66 10.68 -10.32
C LEU A 338 -21.77 9.68 -10.62
N VAL A 339 -21.84 9.20 -11.87
CA VAL A 339 -22.76 8.13 -12.24
C VAL A 339 -22.24 6.81 -11.70
N VAL A 340 -23.11 6.02 -11.08
CA VAL A 340 -22.80 4.68 -10.57
C VAL A 340 -23.49 3.65 -11.45
N LEU A 341 -22.71 2.76 -12.08
CA LEU A 341 -23.23 1.60 -12.80
C LEU A 341 -23.10 0.34 -11.95
N GLY A 342 -24.21 -0.36 -11.76
CA GLY A 342 -24.28 -1.58 -11.00
C GLY A 342 -24.39 -2.83 -11.85
N GLN A 343 -23.66 -3.89 -11.50
CA GLN A 343 -23.88 -5.25 -11.98
C GLN A 343 -24.12 -6.16 -10.78
N ALA A 344 -25.14 -6.99 -10.87
CA ALA A 344 -25.50 -8.00 -9.89
C ALA A 344 -25.38 -9.40 -10.51
N LYS A 345 -24.85 -10.37 -9.75
CA LYS A 345 -24.83 -11.76 -10.18
C LYS A 345 -25.02 -12.71 -9.01
N CYS A 346 -26.20 -13.32 -8.93
CA CYS A 346 -26.49 -14.42 -8.02
C CYS A 346 -25.94 -15.72 -8.62
N ILE A 347 -24.87 -16.25 -8.02
CA ILE A 347 -24.22 -17.51 -8.37
C ILE A 347 -24.01 -18.34 -7.10
N THR A 348 -23.73 -19.63 -7.25
CA THR A 348 -23.39 -20.46 -6.09
C THR A 348 -22.24 -19.81 -5.31
N PRO A 349 -22.28 -19.73 -3.97
CA PRO A 349 -21.27 -19.00 -3.19
C PRO A 349 -19.82 -19.43 -3.46
N THR A 350 -19.59 -20.70 -3.78
CA THR A 350 -18.28 -21.24 -4.13
C THR A 350 -17.82 -20.94 -5.55
N SER A 351 -18.71 -20.43 -6.40
CA SER A 351 -18.40 -20.02 -7.78
C SER A 351 -17.76 -18.64 -7.81
N SER A 352 -17.03 -18.38 -8.89
CA SER A 352 -16.24 -17.15 -9.02
C SER A 352 -16.62 -16.30 -10.23
N ILE A 353 -16.41 -14.99 -10.09
CA ILE A 353 -16.50 -13.99 -11.15
C ILE A 353 -15.12 -13.85 -11.81
N SER A 354 -15.10 -14.05 -13.11
CA SER A 354 -13.90 -14.01 -13.94
C SER A 354 -13.53 -12.58 -14.38
N PRO A 355 -12.28 -12.35 -14.82
CA PRO A 355 -11.83 -11.01 -15.20
C PRO A 355 -12.60 -10.43 -16.39
N ASP A 356 -12.99 -11.27 -17.37
CA ASP A 356 -13.80 -10.84 -18.53
C ASP A 356 -15.18 -10.28 -18.12
N GLN A 357 -15.77 -10.83 -17.06
CA GLN A 357 -17.05 -10.36 -16.54
C GLN A 357 -16.90 -9.00 -15.87
N VAL A 358 -15.82 -8.81 -15.11
CA VAL A 358 -15.46 -7.53 -14.48
C VAL A 358 -15.17 -6.48 -15.55
N ALA A 359 -14.32 -6.81 -16.54
CA ALA A 359 -13.94 -5.92 -17.64
C ALA A 359 -15.16 -5.47 -18.46
N ARG A 360 -16.18 -6.32 -18.60
CA ARG A 360 -17.43 -5.97 -19.30
C ARG A 360 -18.20 -4.83 -18.63
N VAL A 361 -18.17 -4.72 -17.31
CA VAL A 361 -18.77 -3.61 -16.56
C VAL A 361 -17.91 -2.35 -16.73
N VAL A 362 -16.59 -2.52 -16.57
CA VAL A 362 -15.62 -1.42 -16.68
C VAL A 362 -15.63 -0.78 -18.07
N ALA A 363 -15.76 -1.56 -19.14
CA ALA A 363 -15.81 -1.08 -20.52
C ALA A 363 -16.97 -0.12 -20.80
N ARG A 364 -17.96 -0.03 -19.90
CA ARG A 364 -19.12 0.85 -20.00
C ARG A 364 -18.94 2.16 -19.22
N LEU A 365 -17.96 2.21 -18.33
CA LEU A 365 -17.67 3.40 -17.55
C LEU A 365 -17.10 4.50 -18.45
N ARG A 366 -17.59 5.71 -18.24
CA ARG A 366 -17.07 6.93 -18.86
C ARG A 366 -16.32 7.74 -17.82
N ARG A 367 -15.67 8.82 -18.27
CA ARG A 367 -15.01 9.76 -17.34
C ARG A 367 -16.03 10.28 -16.32
N GLY A 368 -15.70 10.18 -15.03
CA GLY A 368 -16.59 10.57 -13.93
C GLY A 368 -17.67 9.53 -13.59
N TRP A 369 -17.54 8.30 -14.08
CA TRP A 369 -18.42 7.18 -13.74
C TRP A 369 -17.63 6.17 -12.92
N ILE A 370 -18.31 5.53 -11.98
CA ILE A 370 -17.78 4.43 -11.19
C ILE A 370 -18.71 3.22 -11.33
N GLY A 371 -18.19 2.03 -11.07
CA GLY A 371 -18.98 0.81 -11.09
C GLY A 371 -19.08 0.15 -9.71
N VAL A 372 -20.08 -0.71 -9.55
CA VAL A 372 -20.19 -1.66 -8.44
C VAL A 372 -20.55 -3.03 -9.00
N PHE A 373 -19.82 -4.08 -8.60
CA PHE A 373 -20.14 -5.47 -8.93
C PHE A 373 -20.52 -6.22 -7.66
N VAL A 374 -21.77 -6.66 -7.57
CA VAL A 374 -22.31 -7.41 -6.43
C VAL A 374 -22.54 -8.86 -6.80
N THR A 375 -22.06 -9.78 -5.97
CA THR A 375 -22.28 -11.22 -6.16
C THR A 375 -22.45 -11.96 -4.83
N THR A 376 -23.17 -13.08 -4.86
CA THR A 376 -23.21 -14.05 -3.77
C THR A 376 -21.96 -14.94 -3.73
N GLY A 377 -21.15 -14.94 -4.80
CA GLY A 377 -19.91 -15.71 -4.91
C GLY A 377 -18.66 -14.91 -4.57
N VAL A 378 -17.55 -15.27 -5.21
CA VAL A 378 -16.24 -14.63 -5.02
C VAL A 378 -15.68 -14.04 -6.32
N PHE A 379 -14.70 -13.15 -6.24
CA PHE A 379 -13.92 -12.69 -7.39
C PHE A 379 -12.63 -13.49 -7.52
N THR A 380 -12.30 -13.92 -8.73
CA THR A 380 -11.03 -14.61 -9.00
C THR A 380 -9.83 -13.71 -8.63
N LYS A 381 -8.71 -14.35 -8.28
CA LYS A 381 -7.44 -13.64 -8.01
C LYS A 381 -7.06 -12.72 -9.18
N GLN A 382 -7.19 -13.23 -10.41
CA GLN A 382 -6.88 -12.49 -11.62
C GLN A 382 -7.80 -11.27 -11.82
N ALA A 383 -9.10 -11.40 -11.54
CA ALA A 383 -10.04 -10.27 -11.65
C ALA A 383 -9.69 -9.14 -10.67
N GLN A 384 -9.30 -9.49 -9.44
CA GLN A 384 -8.87 -8.50 -8.45
C GLN A 384 -7.54 -7.85 -8.85
N ILE A 385 -6.58 -8.63 -9.37
CA ILE A 385 -5.32 -8.11 -9.89
C ILE A 385 -5.59 -7.09 -11.01
N GLU A 386 -6.44 -7.40 -11.98
CA GLU A 386 -6.77 -6.48 -13.09
C GLU A 386 -7.43 -5.20 -12.58
N VAL A 387 -8.37 -5.29 -11.64
CA VAL A 387 -8.99 -4.10 -11.02
C VAL A 387 -7.93 -3.19 -10.36
N ILE A 388 -6.93 -3.78 -9.71
CA ILE A 388 -5.88 -3.02 -9.00
C ILE A 388 -4.84 -2.46 -9.99
N ASP A 389 -4.30 -3.31 -10.87
CA ASP A 389 -3.20 -2.97 -11.77
C ASP A 389 -3.65 -2.02 -12.88
N ASP A 390 -4.85 -2.21 -13.42
CA ASP A 390 -5.43 -1.34 -14.47
C ASP A 390 -6.22 -0.16 -13.88
N GLN A 391 -6.27 -0.03 -12.55
CA GLN A 391 -6.93 1.06 -11.82
C GLN A 391 -8.42 1.22 -12.19
N TYR A 392 -9.15 0.11 -12.29
CA TYR A 392 -10.57 0.16 -12.59
C TYR A 392 -11.34 0.85 -11.47
N PRO A 393 -12.16 1.89 -11.77
CA PRO A 393 -12.97 2.58 -10.77
C PRO A 393 -14.23 1.73 -10.45
N LEU A 394 -14.00 0.55 -9.87
CA LEU A 394 -14.99 -0.49 -9.65
C LEU A 394 -14.93 -0.99 -8.20
N VAL A 395 -16.06 -0.95 -7.49
CA VAL A 395 -16.21 -1.54 -6.17
C VAL A 395 -16.61 -3.01 -6.32
N LEU A 396 -15.88 -3.91 -5.66
CA LEU A 396 -16.17 -5.35 -5.63
C LEU A 396 -16.89 -5.72 -4.33
N VAL A 397 -18.10 -6.28 -4.44
CA VAL A 397 -18.92 -6.73 -3.31
C VAL A 397 -19.12 -8.25 -3.44
N ASP A 398 -18.32 -8.99 -2.68
CA ASP A 398 -18.38 -10.46 -2.60
C ASP A 398 -19.44 -10.97 -1.63
N GLY A 399 -19.61 -12.30 -1.57
CA GLY A 399 -20.61 -12.96 -0.75
C GLY A 399 -20.50 -12.62 0.74
N LYS A 400 -19.29 -12.49 1.29
CA LYS A 400 -19.10 -12.06 2.68
C LYS A 400 -19.59 -10.65 2.90
N THR A 401 -19.11 -9.72 2.09
CA THR A 401 -19.47 -8.31 2.19
C THR A 401 -20.98 -8.13 2.02
N LEU A 402 -21.58 -8.83 1.05
CA LEU A 402 -23.02 -8.86 0.82
C LEU A 402 -23.79 -9.30 2.06
N ALA A 403 -23.43 -10.44 2.66
CA ALA A 403 -24.11 -10.96 3.85
C ALA A 403 -24.02 -9.97 5.03
N GLU A 404 -22.85 -9.41 5.28
CA GLU A 404 -22.64 -8.41 6.33
C GLU A 404 -23.45 -7.12 6.12
N GLN A 405 -23.63 -6.67 4.88
CA GLN A 405 -24.46 -5.49 4.61
C GLN A 405 -25.94 -5.79 4.78
N VAL A 406 -26.40 -6.96 4.33
CA VAL A 406 -27.80 -7.38 4.47
C VAL A 406 -28.20 -7.54 5.94
N LEU A 407 -27.33 -8.10 6.78
CA LEU A 407 -27.58 -8.15 8.24
C LEU A 407 -27.71 -6.74 8.82
N ARG A 408 -26.85 -5.81 8.41
CA ARG A 408 -26.92 -4.41 8.85
C ARG A 408 -28.23 -3.76 8.44
N MET A 409 -28.68 -3.95 7.20
CA MET A 409 -29.97 -3.44 6.71
C MET A 409 -31.14 -4.01 7.51
N ALA A 410 -31.16 -5.35 7.69
CA ALA A 410 -32.24 -6.00 8.44
C ALA A 410 -32.29 -5.49 9.89
N ALA A 411 -31.14 -5.32 10.54
CA ALA A 411 -31.06 -4.79 11.90
C ALA A 411 -31.52 -3.33 12.00
N ALA A 412 -31.15 -2.48 11.03
CA ALA A 412 -31.48 -1.06 11.05
C ALA A 412 -32.95 -0.79 10.72
N ASP A 413 -33.48 -1.41 9.66
CA ASP A 413 -34.75 -1.00 9.05
C ASP A 413 -35.89 -2.01 9.28
N HIS A 414 -35.57 -3.23 9.71
CA HIS A 414 -36.52 -4.33 9.84
C HIS A 414 -36.43 -5.06 11.19
N ASN A 415 -35.82 -4.45 12.21
CA ASN A 415 -35.69 -5.02 13.56
C ASN A 415 -35.07 -6.44 13.57
N GLY A 416 -34.16 -6.70 12.64
CA GLY A 416 -33.49 -8.00 12.44
C GLY A 416 -34.30 -9.03 11.63
N ASP A 417 -35.50 -8.69 11.15
CA ASP A 417 -36.32 -9.59 10.34
C ASP A 417 -35.87 -9.60 8.87
N LEU A 418 -35.19 -10.68 8.49
CA LEU A 418 -34.73 -10.88 7.13
C LEU A 418 -35.86 -11.14 6.13
N ASP A 419 -36.93 -11.83 6.53
CA ASP A 419 -38.05 -12.12 5.63
C ASP A 419 -38.81 -10.85 5.28
N ALA A 420 -38.96 -9.94 6.25
CA ALA A 420 -39.50 -8.61 6.01
C ALA A 420 -38.64 -7.82 5.02
N LEU A 421 -37.30 -7.83 5.18
CA LEU A 421 -36.39 -7.18 4.23
C LEU A 421 -36.54 -7.77 2.82
N LEU A 422 -36.50 -9.10 2.67
CA LEU A 422 -36.60 -9.77 1.37
C LEU A 422 -37.96 -9.54 0.68
N THR A 423 -39.03 -9.47 1.47
CA THR A 423 -40.37 -9.14 0.97
C THR A 423 -40.44 -7.68 0.50
N SER A 424 -39.82 -6.75 1.22
CA SER A 424 -39.77 -5.33 0.79
C SER A 424 -38.99 -5.16 -0.52
N VAL A 425 -37.84 -5.85 -0.65
CA VAL A 425 -37.00 -5.82 -1.85
C VAL A 425 -37.74 -6.34 -3.07
N THR A 426 -38.56 -7.38 -2.91
CA THR A 426 -39.32 -7.96 -4.02
C THR A 426 -40.55 -7.14 -4.39
N ALA A 427 -41.21 -6.49 -3.42
CA ALA A 427 -42.40 -5.66 -3.67
C ALA A 427 -42.09 -4.40 -4.49
N ASP A 428 -40.91 -3.79 -4.27
CA ASP A 428 -40.53 -2.52 -4.92
C ASP A 428 -39.93 -2.70 -6.32
N TYR A 429 -39.76 -3.95 -6.78
CA TYR A 429 -39.06 -4.27 -8.01
C TYR A 429 -39.73 -3.68 -9.27
N ASP A 430 -41.02 -3.97 -9.49
CA ASP A 430 -41.71 -3.58 -10.73
C ASP A 430 -41.79 -2.06 -10.92
N ILE A 431 -41.76 -1.31 -9.81
CA ILE A 431 -41.83 0.15 -9.80
C ILE A 431 -40.49 0.79 -10.16
N ALA A 432 -39.37 0.10 -9.91
CA ALA A 432 -38.03 0.65 -10.04
C ALA A 432 -37.39 0.46 -11.42
N ILE A 433 -38.03 -0.25 -12.34
CA ILE A 433 -37.53 -0.43 -13.71
C ILE A 433 -37.85 0.80 -14.55
N THR A 434 -36.85 1.40 -15.20
CA THR A 434 -37.07 2.54 -16.12
C THR A 434 -36.28 2.44 -17.43
N TYR A 435 -36.69 3.25 -18.42
CA TYR A 435 -36.10 3.32 -19.78
C TYR A 435 -35.22 4.55 -19.99
N ARG A 436 -34.39 4.87 -19.00
CA ARG A 436 -33.54 6.04 -19.00
C ARG A 436 -32.09 5.66 -19.23
N ARG A 437 -31.36 6.50 -19.96
CA ARG A 437 -29.92 6.37 -20.11
C ARG A 437 -29.23 6.68 -18.78
N PRO A 438 -28.13 6.01 -18.42
CA PRO A 438 -27.52 6.21 -17.11
C PRO A 438 -27.12 7.65 -16.80
N ASN A 439 -26.76 8.46 -17.81
CA ASN A 439 -26.41 9.87 -17.61
C ASN A 439 -27.60 10.76 -17.22
N GLU A 440 -28.84 10.29 -17.39
CA GLU A 440 -30.04 11.04 -17.00
C GLU A 440 -30.19 11.13 -15.48
N ILE A 441 -29.47 10.32 -14.70
CA ILE A 441 -29.44 10.41 -13.23
C ILE A 441 -28.82 11.72 -12.73
N LEU A 442 -28.14 12.45 -13.63
CA LEU A 442 -27.54 13.75 -13.34
C LEU A 442 -28.53 14.92 -13.47
N LEU A 443 -29.74 14.67 -13.98
CA LEU A 443 -30.72 15.72 -14.31
C LEU A 443 -31.75 16.01 -13.21
N GLY A 444 -31.93 15.09 -12.25
CA GLY A 444 -32.68 15.31 -11.01
C GLY A 444 -31.72 15.34 -9.84
#